data_AF-A0A8H7IXU9-F1
#
_entry.id   AF-A0A8H7IXU9-F1
#
_cell.length_a   1.000
_cell.length_b   1.000
_cell.length_c   1.000
_cell.angle_alpha   90.00
_cell.angle_beta   90.00
_cell.angle_gamma   90.00
#
_symmetry.space_group_name_H-M   'P 1'
#
loop_
_entity.id
_entity.type
_entity.pdbx_description
1 polymer ?
#
loop_
_entity_poly.entity_id
_entity_poly.type
_entity_poly.pdbx_seq_one_letter_code
_entity_poly.pdbx_strand_id
1 'polypeptide(L)'
;MGEPILFVAPNYRLDVFRFMPGNEIKLEGSSNVGLKDQRLALQWVQDNIAQFGGDPEKVTIVGESAGSHSVMYQTIINRGNNSYNGKPLFRGAIQSSASIYPLQDIGSPTAQDVFDRFY
;
A
#
# COMPACT_ATOMS: atom_id res chain seq x y z
N MET A 1 25.44 17.29 6.13
CA MET A 1 24.72 16.40 5.19
C MET A 1 25.78 15.57 4.48
N GLY A 2 25.80 14.25 4.69
CA GLY A 2 26.84 13.34 4.18
C GLY A 2 26.36 11.89 4.08
N GLU A 3 25.04 11.68 4.06
CA GLU A 3 24.41 10.37 3.96
C GLU A 3 23.59 10.34 2.66
N PRO A 4 24.16 9.86 1.54
CA PRO A 4 23.43 9.80 0.27
C PRO A 4 22.28 8.79 0.35
N ILE A 5 21.17 9.13 -0.27
CA ILE A 5 19.98 8.26 -0.37
C ILE A 5 19.50 8.16 -1.81
N LEU A 6 18.80 7.06 -2.10
CA LEU A 6 18.02 6.91 -3.32
C LEU A 6 16.55 7.12 -3.00
N PHE A 7 15.89 8.00 -3.74
CA PHE A 7 14.47 8.30 -3.56
C PHE A 7 13.64 7.65 -4.67
N VAL A 8 12.57 6.94 -4.29
CA VAL A 8 11.65 6.27 -5.20
C VAL A 8 10.23 6.74 -4.91
N ALA A 9 9.54 7.27 -5.92
CA ALA A 9 8.16 7.76 -5.81
C ALA A 9 7.25 7.04 -6.83
N PRO A 10 6.68 5.88 -6.47
CA PRO A 10 5.78 5.17 -7.36
C PRO A 10 4.37 5.79 -7.37
N ASN A 11 3.71 5.72 -8.52
CA ASN A 11 2.28 5.98 -8.62
C ASN A 11 1.48 4.76 -8.14
N TYR A 12 0.23 4.99 -7.71
CA TYR A 12 -0.74 3.95 -7.39
C TYR A 12 -2.14 4.43 -7.76
N ARG A 13 -3.08 3.51 -8.03
CA ARG A 13 -4.46 3.89 -8.39
C ARG A 13 -5.16 4.66 -7.28
N LEU A 14 -6.03 5.59 -7.66
CA LEU A 14 -6.78 6.48 -6.77
C LEU A 14 -8.30 6.28 -6.90
N ASP A 15 -9.05 6.85 -5.95
CA ASP A 15 -10.52 6.93 -5.94
C ASP A 15 -11.22 5.57 -6.15
N VAL A 16 -12.23 5.51 -7.02
CA VAL A 16 -12.93 4.24 -7.31
C VAL A 16 -11.99 3.17 -7.86
N PHE A 17 -10.97 3.57 -8.61
CA PHE A 17 -9.95 2.64 -9.11
C PHE A 17 -9.01 2.12 -8.01
N ARG A 18 -9.05 2.71 -6.81
CA ARG A 18 -8.32 2.29 -5.61
C ARG A 18 -9.14 1.42 -4.67
N PHE A 19 -10.38 1.85 -4.42
CA PHE A 19 -11.24 1.35 -3.35
C PHE A 19 -12.67 1.12 -3.83
N MET A 20 -12.85 0.51 -5.00
CA MET A 20 -14.18 0.09 -5.45
C MET A 20 -14.83 -0.80 -4.37
N PRO A 21 -16.03 -0.44 -3.86
CA PRO A 21 -16.74 -1.22 -2.87
C PRO A 21 -17.50 -2.38 -3.52
N GLY A 22 -18.31 -3.10 -2.75
CA GLY A 22 -19.25 -4.10 -3.26
C GLY A 22 -18.81 -5.53 -2.96
N ASN A 23 -19.80 -6.40 -2.77
CA ASN A 23 -19.60 -7.83 -2.57
C ASN A 23 -19.01 -8.49 -3.82
N GLU A 24 -19.32 -7.97 -5.01
CA GLU A 24 -18.76 -8.37 -6.29
C GLU A 24 -17.24 -8.26 -6.27
N ILE A 25 -16.72 -7.08 -5.93
CA ILE A 25 -15.28 -6.80 -5.84
C ILE A 25 -14.63 -7.61 -4.71
N LYS A 26 -15.36 -7.80 -3.60
CA LYS A 26 -14.90 -8.63 -2.48
C LYS A 26 -14.75 -10.10 -2.89
N LEU A 27 -15.74 -10.66 -3.58
CA LEU A 27 -15.77 -12.06 -4.04
C LEU A 27 -14.74 -12.34 -5.13
N GLU A 28 -14.53 -11.38 -6.03
CA GLU A 28 -13.46 -11.44 -7.03
C GLU A 28 -12.07 -11.42 -6.39
N GLY A 29 -11.94 -10.87 -5.18
CA GLY A 29 -10.67 -10.68 -4.50
C GLY A 29 -9.90 -9.44 -5.00
N SER A 30 -10.55 -8.54 -5.73
CA SER A 30 -10.00 -7.31 -6.32
C SER A 30 -10.10 -6.09 -5.40
N SER A 31 -10.38 -6.29 -4.11
CA SER A 31 -10.38 -5.21 -3.12
C SER A 31 -9.00 -4.59 -2.89
N ASN A 32 -8.99 -3.33 -2.42
CA ASN A 32 -7.78 -2.60 -2.00
C ASN A 32 -6.66 -2.54 -3.05
N VAL A 33 -7.02 -2.43 -4.33
CA VAL A 33 -6.08 -2.49 -5.45
C VAL A 33 -4.98 -1.44 -5.39
N GLY A 34 -5.23 -0.23 -4.90
CA GLY A 34 -4.13 0.74 -4.75
C GLY A 34 -3.12 0.38 -3.64
N LEU A 35 -3.52 -0.38 -2.61
CA LEU A 35 -2.55 -0.94 -1.65
C LEU A 35 -1.74 -2.07 -2.30
N LYS A 36 -2.36 -2.85 -3.20
CA LYS A 36 -1.66 -3.86 -4.00
C LYS A 36 -0.69 -3.22 -5.00
N ASP A 37 -1.03 -2.09 -5.59
CA ASP A 37 -0.12 -1.33 -6.47
C ASP A 37 1.13 -0.88 -5.71
N GLN A 38 0.95 -0.30 -4.51
CA GLN A 38 2.06 0.08 -3.64
C GLN A 38 2.90 -1.12 -3.22
N ARG A 39 2.27 -2.27 -2.94
CA ARG A 39 2.97 -3.51 -2.62
C ARG A 39 3.81 -4.01 -3.79
N LEU A 40 3.25 -3.96 -5.00
CA LEU A 40 3.95 -4.33 -6.23
C LEU A 40 5.13 -3.38 -6.49
N ALA A 41 4.98 -2.08 -6.22
CA ALA A 41 6.08 -1.14 -6.29
C ALA A 41 7.20 -1.48 -5.29
N LEU A 42 6.87 -1.91 -4.06
CA LEU A 42 7.86 -2.38 -3.09
C LEU A 42 8.57 -3.66 -3.56
N GLN A 43 7.85 -4.59 -4.19
CA GLN A 43 8.44 -5.79 -4.79
C GLN A 43 9.38 -5.42 -5.94
N TRP A 44 8.98 -4.48 -6.79
CA TRP A 44 9.83 -3.93 -7.84
C TRP A 44 11.10 -3.31 -7.26
N VAL A 45 11.00 -2.56 -6.16
CA VAL A 45 12.19 -2.02 -5.46
C VAL A 45 13.09 -3.17 -4.99
N GLN A 46 12.56 -4.21 -4.34
CA GLN A 46 13.37 -5.36 -3.93
C GLN A 46 14.09 -6.04 -5.10
N ASP A 47 13.42 -6.19 -6.24
CA ASP A 47 13.97 -6.91 -7.40
C ASP A 47 14.96 -6.05 -8.23
N ASN A 48 14.82 -4.71 -8.21
CA ASN A 48 15.50 -3.85 -9.18
C ASN A 48 16.42 -2.79 -8.57
N ILE A 49 16.21 -2.36 -7.33
CA ILE A 49 16.85 -1.14 -6.82
C ILE A 49 18.38 -1.23 -6.73
N ALA A 50 18.92 -2.45 -6.60
CA ALA A 50 20.35 -2.72 -6.62
C ALA A 50 21.02 -2.26 -7.94
N GLN A 51 20.31 -2.33 -9.06
CA GLN A 51 20.82 -1.89 -10.37
C GLN A 51 20.94 -0.36 -10.46
N PHE A 52 20.25 0.37 -9.58
CA PHE A 52 20.30 1.83 -9.45
C PHE A 52 21.23 2.30 -8.32
N GLY A 53 21.99 1.37 -7.71
CA GLY A 53 22.89 1.65 -6.58
C GLY A 53 22.20 1.73 -5.22
N GLY A 54 20.93 1.33 -5.12
CA GLY A 54 20.22 1.22 -3.84
C GLY A 54 20.50 -0.09 -3.12
N ASP A 55 20.31 -0.10 -1.80
CA ASP A 55 20.41 -1.30 -0.98
C ASP A 55 19.00 -1.81 -0.64
N PRO A 56 18.54 -2.94 -1.21
CA PRO A 56 17.19 -3.45 -0.97
C PRO A 56 16.94 -3.86 0.49
N GLU A 57 17.98 -4.07 1.28
CA GLU A 57 17.86 -4.40 2.71
C GLU A 57 17.71 -3.14 3.59
N LYS A 58 17.84 -1.94 2.99
CA LYS A 58 17.77 -0.65 3.68
C LYS A 58 16.60 0.23 3.26
N VAL A 59 15.51 -0.37 2.77
CA VAL A 59 14.31 0.36 2.35
C VAL A 59 13.56 0.93 3.56
N THR A 60 13.29 2.24 3.53
CA THR A 60 12.39 2.94 4.45
C THR A 60 11.21 3.48 3.66
N ILE A 61 9.98 3.16 4.08
CA ILE A 61 8.77 3.73 3.49
C ILE A 61 8.37 5.02 4.19
N VAL A 62 7.98 6.02 3.42
CA VAL A 62 7.62 7.37 3.86
C VAL A 62 6.30 7.77 3.24
N GLY A 63 5.43 8.42 4.00
CA GLY A 63 4.12 8.85 3.51
C GLY A 63 3.53 10.02 4.30
N GLU A 64 2.77 10.85 3.59
CA GLU A 64 2.04 12.00 4.12
C GLU A 64 0.54 11.80 3.85
N SER A 65 -0.33 12.19 4.80
CA SER A 65 -1.80 12.11 4.68
C SER A 65 -2.28 10.72 4.23
N ALA A 66 -2.91 10.59 3.06
CA ALA A 66 -3.33 9.31 2.49
C ALA A 66 -2.15 8.33 2.27
N GLY A 67 -0.96 8.85 1.98
CA GLY A 67 0.28 8.09 1.91
C GLY A 67 0.75 7.61 3.29
N SER A 68 0.51 8.39 4.35
CA SER A 68 0.84 7.99 5.72
C SER A 68 -0.05 6.84 6.23
N HIS A 69 -1.35 6.87 5.89
CA HIS A 69 -2.23 5.72 6.09
C HIS A 69 -1.78 4.52 5.25
N SER A 70 -1.30 4.76 4.03
CA SER A 70 -0.76 3.70 3.18
C SER A 70 0.47 3.03 3.81
N VAL A 71 1.39 3.81 4.37
CA VAL A 71 2.53 3.30 5.16
C VAL A 71 2.03 2.44 6.31
N MET A 72 1.06 2.93 7.10
CA MET A 72 0.44 2.15 8.18
C MET A 72 -0.12 0.82 7.66
N TYR A 73 -0.88 0.85 6.56
CA TYR A 73 -1.47 -0.37 6.02
C TYR A 73 -0.40 -1.36 5.57
N GLN A 74 0.67 -0.92 4.92
CA GLN A 74 1.76 -1.82 4.51
C GLN A 74 2.43 -2.55 5.69
N THR A 75 2.39 -2.00 6.91
CA THR A 75 2.93 -2.67 8.10
C THR A 75 1.99 -3.71 8.72
N ILE A 76 0.67 -3.66 8.43
CA ILE A 76 -0.33 -4.54 9.06
C ILE A 76 -1.05 -5.49 8.10
N ILE A 77 -1.12 -5.16 6.80
CA ILE A 77 -1.75 -6.04 5.80
C ILE A 77 -1.04 -7.39 5.73
N ASN A 78 -1.73 -8.42 5.26
CA ASN A 78 -1.24 -9.80 5.25
C ASN A 78 -0.78 -10.28 6.64
N ARG A 79 -1.48 -9.85 7.71
CA ARG A 79 -1.16 -10.17 9.11
C ARG A 79 0.24 -9.68 9.51
N GLY A 80 0.65 -8.52 8.99
CA GLY A 80 1.97 -7.94 9.22
C GLY A 80 3.11 -8.62 8.45
N ASN A 81 2.82 -9.59 7.59
CA ASN A 81 3.84 -10.19 6.74
C ASN A 81 4.27 -9.19 5.66
N ASN A 82 5.41 -8.55 5.86
CA ASN A 82 6.06 -7.70 4.86
C ASN A 82 7.15 -8.42 4.05
N SER A 83 7.19 -9.76 4.06
CA SER A 83 8.19 -10.52 3.32
C SER A 83 7.84 -10.71 1.85
N TYR A 84 8.88 -10.79 1.02
CA TYR A 84 8.84 -11.11 -0.39
C TYR A 84 10.16 -11.83 -0.75
N ASN A 85 10.09 -12.99 -1.40
CA ASN A 85 11.25 -13.84 -1.71
C ASN A 85 12.18 -14.11 -0.51
N GLY A 86 11.59 -14.29 0.68
CA GLY A 86 12.31 -14.56 1.93
C GLY A 86 12.97 -13.34 2.59
N LYS A 87 12.78 -12.12 2.06
CA LYS A 87 13.34 -10.88 2.61
C LYS A 87 12.24 -9.87 2.97
N PRO A 88 12.44 -9.00 3.97
CA PRO A 88 11.49 -7.94 4.27
C PRO A 88 11.50 -6.87 3.17
N LEU A 89 10.32 -6.41 2.75
CA LEU A 89 10.16 -5.36 1.73
C LEU A 89 10.69 -4.00 2.18
N PHE A 90 10.67 -3.74 3.49
CA PHE A 90 11.15 -2.52 4.13
C PHE A 90 11.52 -2.80 5.59
N ARG A 91 12.41 -1.98 6.15
CA ARG A 91 12.89 -2.07 7.54
C ARG A 91 12.48 -0.89 8.42
N GLY A 92 11.99 0.19 7.81
CA GLY A 92 11.61 1.41 8.50
C GLY A 92 10.36 2.03 7.89
N ALA A 93 9.60 2.76 8.71
CA ALA A 93 8.37 3.43 8.31
C ALA A 93 8.32 4.83 8.94
N ILE A 94 8.00 5.84 8.14
CA ILE A 94 7.79 7.23 8.60
C ILE A 94 6.40 7.66 8.15
N GLN A 95 5.62 8.11 9.12
CA GLN A 95 4.21 8.44 8.98
C GLN A 95 3.98 9.91 9.36
N SER A 96 3.67 10.74 8.39
CA SER A 96 3.33 12.15 8.61
C SER A 96 1.82 12.35 8.49
N SER A 97 1.16 12.80 9.55
CA SER A 97 -0.30 13.08 9.55
C SER A 97 -1.18 11.85 9.26
N ALA A 98 -0.86 10.68 9.83
CA ALA A 98 -1.78 9.54 9.89
C ALA A 98 -2.50 9.49 11.24
N SER A 99 -3.69 8.91 11.23
CA SER A 99 -4.36 8.44 12.43
C SER A 99 -5.02 7.09 12.16
N ILE A 100 -5.44 6.43 13.24
CA ILE A 100 -6.15 5.15 13.14
C ILE A 100 -7.63 5.47 12.99
N TYR A 101 -8.25 4.99 11.92
CA TYR A 101 -9.69 5.04 11.72
C TYR A 101 -10.25 3.63 11.59
N PRO A 102 -11.35 3.29 12.27
CA PRO A 102 -12.06 2.04 12.03
C PRO A 102 -12.51 1.99 10.57
N LEU A 103 -12.03 0.99 9.82
CA LEU A 103 -12.48 0.76 8.45
C LEU A 103 -13.71 -0.15 8.46
N GLN A 104 -14.66 0.16 7.60
CA GLN A 104 -15.79 -0.73 7.33
C GLN A 104 -15.39 -1.80 6.32
N ASP A 105 -16.10 -2.92 6.37
CA ASP A 105 -15.97 -3.95 5.34
C ASP A 105 -16.44 -3.40 3.98
N ILE A 106 -15.74 -3.77 2.91
CA ILE A 106 -16.02 -3.33 1.53
C ILE A 106 -17.40 -3.80 1.05
N GLY A 107 -17.93 -4.89 1.62
CA GLY A 107 -19.27 -5.42 1.37
C GLY A 107 -20.28 -5.05 2.46
N SER A 108 -19.99 -4.03 3.28
CA SER A 108 -20.97 -3.50 4.24
C SER A 108 -22.21 -2.97 3.52
N PRO A 109 -23.39 -2.92 4.16
CA PRO A 109 -24.62 -2.44 3.53
C PRO A 109 -24.44 -1.06 2.87
N THR A 110 -23.81 -0.12 3.56
CA THR A 110 -23.51 1.22 3.01
C THR A 110 -22.61 1.16 1.77
N ALA A 111 -21.61 0.28 1.77
CA ALA A 111 -20.69 0.14 0.66
C ALA A 111 -21.35 -0.53 -0.56
N GLN A 112 -22.23 -1.52 -0.32
CA GLN A 112 -23.04 -2.14 -1.36
C GLN A 112 -24.06 -1.16 -1.95
N ASP A 113 -24.73 -0.35 -1.12
CA ASP A 113 -25.67 0.67 -1.60
C ASP A 113 -25.00 1.68 -2.55
N VAL A 114 -23.73 2.03 -2.29
CA VAL A 114 -22.93 2.86 -3.20
C VAL A 114 -22.61 2.11 -4.49
N PHE A 115 -22.28 0.81 -4.41
CA PHE A 115 -22.01 0.00 -5.59
C PHE A 115 -23.25 -0.08 -6.48
N ASP A 116 -24.38 -0.57 -5.95
CA ASP A 116 -25.64 -0.79 -6.69
C ASP A 116 -26.21 0.50 -7.29
N ARG A 117 -25.90 1.66 -6.70
CA ARG A 117 -26.38 2.96 -7.20
C ARG A 117 -25.61 3.44 -8.42
N PHE A 118 -24.34 3.06 -8.57
CA PHE A 118 -23.43 3.66 -9.56
C PHE A 118 -22.81 2.64 -10.53
N TYR A 119 -22.95 1.33 -10.28
CA TYR A 119 -22.38 0.23 -11.06
C TYR A 119 -23.40 -0.89 -11.26
#